data_AF-A0A0B1T664-F1
#
_entry.id   AF-A0A0B1T664-F1
#
_cell.length_a   1.000
_cell.length_b   1.000
_cell.length_c   1.000
_cell.angle_alpha   90.00
_cell.angle_beta   90.00
_cell.angle_gamma   90.00
#
_symmetry.space_group_name_H-M   'P 1'
#
loop_
_entity.id
_entity.type
_entity.pdbx_description
1 polymer ?
#
loop_
_entity_poly.entity_id
_entity_poly.type
_entity_poly.pdbx_seq_one_letter_code
_entity_poly.pdbx_strand_id
1 'polypeptide(L)'
;MPRRGSLLSSEEQAQIRALHAAGLSNRAIAQQLGRSHGCIDRYVRNPSGYNSNNASGRPQLLSSQDKRRIRRFASNSTASLAQMKAELSLGVSRMTIWRSLKESENLRREKMQKALRLNAQHRQMRLAFARNNMTTRWEEVIFSDEKSSTYMAQTATDATGEICGKIPLSSQRVTLVEDR
;
A
#
# COMPACT_ATOMS: atom_id res chain seq x y z
N MET A 1 -37.91 -5.15 -5.02
CA MET A 1 -36.78 -5.35 -4.08
C MET A 1 -37.36 -5.61 -2.70
N PRO A 2 -36.97 -6.68 -1.97
CA PRO A 2 -37.42 -6.87 -0.60
C PRO A 2 -36.88 -5.72 0.27
N ARG A 3 -37.77 -4.99 0.96
CA ARG A 3 -37.38 -3.96 1.93
C ARG A 3 -36.86 -4.67 3.18
N ARG A 4 -35.53 -4.73 3.33
CA ARG A 4 -34.90 -5.19 4.58
C ARG A 4 -34.85 -4.02 5.56
N GLY A 5 -35.20 -4.29 6.82
CA GLY A 5 -35.02 -3.33 7.91
C GLY A 5 -33.53 -3.10 8.21
N SER A 6 -33.23 -1.97 8.84
CA SER A 6 -31.88 -1.67 9.36
C SER A 6 -31.45 -2.73 10.39
N LEU A 7 -30.14 -2.93 10.51
CA LEU A 7 -29.56 -3.77 11.57
C LEU A 7 -29.86 -3.16 12.96
N LEU A 8 -29.87 -4.00 13.99
CA LEU A 8 -29.98 -3.56 15.38
C LEU A 8 -28.67 -2.85 15.79
N SER A 9 -28.79 -1.65 16.33
CA SER A 9 -27.64 -0.93 16.89
C SER A 9 -27.12 -1.63 18.14
N SER A 10 -25.90 -1.29 18.58
CA SER A 10 -25.34 -1.80 19.84
C SER A 10 -26.21 -1.46 21.05
N GLU A 11 -26.84 -0.28 21.04
CA GLU A 11 -27.75 0.19 22.08
C GLU A 11 -29.04 -0.64 22.12
N GLU A 12 -29.68 -0.85 20.97
CA GLU A 12 -30.88 -1.68 20.85
C GLU A 12 -30.56 -3.12 21.28
N GLN A 13 -29.41 -3.66 20.88
CA GLN A 13 -28.95 -4.98 21.32
C GLN A 13 -28.79 -5.08 22.84
N ALA A 14 -28.29 -4.02 23.51
CA ALA A 14 -28.18 -3.96 24.96
C ALA A 14 -29.55 -3.86 25.63
N GLN A 15 -30.45 -3.03 25.10
CA GLN A 15 -31.82 -2.90 25.58
C GLN A 15 -32.59 -4.23 25.46
N ILE A 16 -32.45 -4.94 24.33
CA ILE A 16 -33.07 -6.26 24.17
C ILE A 16 -32.53 -7.25 25.21
N ARG A 17 -31.22 -7.26 25.47
CA ARG A 17 -30.65 -8.14 26.51
C ARG A 17 -31.21 -7.81 27.89
N ALA A 18 -31.30 -6.54 28.25
CA ALA A 18 -31.82 -6.09 29.55
C ALA A 18 -33.31 -6.43 29.70
N LEU A 19 -34.14 -6.12 28.70
CA LEU A 19 -35.59 -6.37 28.76
C LEU A 19 -35.92 -7.87 28.71
N HIS A 20 -35.15 -8.65 27.96
CA HIS A 20 -35.28 -10.10 27.95
C HIS A 20 -34.88 -10.72 29.28
N ALA A 21 -33.81 -10.23 29.92
CA ALA A 21 -33.40 -10.65 31.27
C ALA A 21 -34.45 -10.26 32.34
N ALA A 22 -35.17 -9.16 32.14
CA ALA A 22 -36.29 -8.74 32.97
C ALA A 22 -37.59 -9.56 32.73
N GLY A 23 -37.57 -10.56 31.83
CA GLY A 23 -38.69 -11.47 31.59
C GLY A 23 -39.77 -10.93 30.65
N LEU A 24 -39.53 -9.82 29.94
CA LEU A 24 -40.48 -9.34 28.94
C LEU A 24 -40.55 -10.29 27.74
N SER A 25 -41.76 -10.48 27.19
CA SER A 25 -41.93 -11.26 25.96
C SER A 25 -41.29 -10.56 24.75
N ASN A 26 -40.80 -11.35 23.79
CA ASN A 26 -40.23 -10.83 22.54
C ASN A 26 -41.20 -9.89 21.78
N ARG A 27 -42.51 -10.11 21.89
CA ARG A 27 -43.53 -9.22 21.31
C ARG A 27 -43.59 -7.87 22.02
N ALA A 28 -43.53 -7.85 23.34
CA ALA A 28 -43.52 -6.61 24.12
C ALA A 28 -42.24 -5.79 23.82
N ILE A 29 -41.09 -6.46 23.78
CA ILE A 29 -39.80 -5.84 23.43
C ILE A 29 -39.86 -5.24 22.02
N ALA A 30 -40.43 -5.97 21.06
CA ALA A 30 -40.59 -5.50 19.67
C ALA A 30 -41.44 -4.23 19.58
N GLN A 31 -42.56 -4.17 20.32
CA GLN A 31 -43.41 -2.98 20.38
C GLN A 31 -42.70 -1.79 21.02
N GLN A 32 -42.00 -2.02 22.13
CA GLN A 32 -41.27 -0.96 22.84
C GLN A 32 -40.14 -0.35 22.00
N LEU A 33 -39.45 -1.17 21.20
CA LEU A 33 -38.33 -0.73 20.35
C LEU A 33 -38.77 -0.33 18.92
N GLY A 34 -40.05 -0.46 18.58
CA GLY A 34 -40.54 -0.22 17.22
C GLY A 34 -39.91 -1.14 16.17
N ARG A 35 -39.47 -2.35 16.56
CA ARG A 35 -38.82 -3.34 15.67
C ARG A 35 -39.76 -4.50 15.37
N SER A 36 -39.50 -5.23 14.29
CA SER A 36 -40.30 -6.42 13.99
C SER A 36 -40.03 -7.54 14.99
N HIS A 37 -41.08 -8.27 15.38
CA HIS A 37 -40.97 -9.43 16.26
C HIS A 37 -39.91 -10.44 15.79
N GLY A 38 -39.85 -10.73 14.48
CA GLY A 38 -38.85 -11.63 13.90
C GLY A 38 -37.41 -11.12 13.98
N CYS A 39 -37.19 -9.80 14.07
CA CYS A 39 -35.86 -9.23 14.30
C CYS A 39 -35.38 -9.55 15.72
N ILE A 40 -36.24 -9.31 16.72
CA ILE A 40 -35.96 -9.59 18.13
C ILE A 40 -35.74 -11.10 18.33
N ASP A 41 -36.64 -11.92 17.81
CA ASP A 41 -36.55 -13.38 17.92
C ASP A 41 -35.26 -13.96 17.30
N ARG A 42 -34.82 -13.40 16.17
CA ARG A 42 -33.54 -13.78 15.55
C ARG A 42 -32.35 -13.43 16.43
N TYR A 43 -32.35 -12.23 17.01
CA TYR A 43 -31.27 -11.77 17.89
C TYR A 43 -31.22 -12.58 19.19
N VAL A 44 -32.36 -12.76 19.87
CA VAL A 44 -32.45 -13.53 21.13
C VAL A 44 -32.01 -14.98 20.94
N ARG A 45 -32.34 -15.61 19.82
CA ARG A 45 -31.93 -16.99 19.50
C ARG A 45 -30.41 -17.16 19.38
N ASN A 46 -29.70 -16.16 18.84
CA ASN A 46 -28.25 -16.17 18.77
C ASN A 46 -27.69 -14.74 18.85
N PRO A 47 -27.49 -14.22 20.08
CA PRO A 47 -26.96 -12.86 20.26
C PRO A 47 -25.52 -12.75 19.78
N SER A 48 -24.72 -13.79 20.01
CA SER A 48 -23.28 -13.82 19.67
C SER A 48 -23.01 -13.84 18.16
N GLY A 49 -23.89 -14.49 17.38
CA GLY A 49 -23.82 -14.56 15.92
C GLY A 49 -24.67 -13.53 15.20
N TYR A 50 -25.19 -12.51 15.90
CA TYR A 50 -25.97 -11.48 15.24
C TYR A 50 -25.09 -10.69 14.26
N ASN A 51 -25.49 -10.69 12.99
CA ASN A 51 -24.73 -10.06 11.91
C ASN A 51 -23.29 -10.62 11.69
N SER A 52 -22.98 -11.80 12.22
CA SER A 52 -21.67 -12.45 11.98
C SER A 52 -21.53 -12.99 10.55
N ASN A 53 -22.67 -13.25 9.89
CA ASN A 53 -22.71 -13.63 8.49
C ASN A 53 -22.45 -12.42 7.62
N ASN A 54 -21.17 -12.06 7.48
CA ASN A 54 -20.72 -11.18 6.43
C ASN A 54 -21.18 -11.79 5.10
N ALA A 55 -22.06 -11.08 4.39
CA ALA A 55 -22.43 -11.49 3.05
C ALA A 55 -21.14 -11.57 2.23
N SER A 56 -20.73 -12.78 1.86
CA SER A 56 -19.67 -12.95 0.88
C SER A 56 -20.12 -12.16 -0.34
N GLY A 57 -19.40 -11.08 -0.64
CA GLY A 57 -19.73 -10.21 -1.76
C GLY A 57 -19.72 -11.00 -3.08
N ARG A 58 -19.95 -10.29 -4.17
CA ARG A 58 -19.88 -10.89 -5.51
C ARG A 58 -18.54 -11.64 -5.67
N PRO A 59 -18.54 -12.90 -6.17
CA PRO A 59 -17.32 -13.64 -6.39
C PRO A 59 -16.37 -12.86 -7.31
N GLN A 60 -15.08 -12.97 -7.03
CA GLN A 60 -14.07 -12.31 -7.84
C GLN A 60 -13.97 -12.97 -9.21
N LEU A 61 -13.79 -12.15 -10.25
CA LEU A 61 -13.66 -12.64 -11.63
C LEU A 61 -12.33 -13.36 -11.88
N LEU A 62 -11.28 -12.99 -11.14
CA LEU A 62 -9.96 -13.63 -11.23
C LEU A 62 -9.87 -14.78 -10.24
N SER A 63 -9.45 -15.95 -10.71
CA SER A 63 -9.12 -17.07 -9.83
C SER A 63 -7.83 -16.81 -9.05
N SER A 64 -7.60 -17.57 -7.99
CA SER A 64 -6.33 -17.52 -7.26
C SER A 64 -5.13 -17.86 -8.14
N GLN A 65 -5.32 -18.75 -9.13
CA GLN A 65 -4.31 -19.11 -10.12
C GLN A 65 -4.00 -17.96 -11.06
N ASP A 66 -5.00 -17.26 -11.57
CA ASP A 66 -4.81 -16.11 -12.45
C ASP A 66 -4.07 -14.99 -11.73
N LYS A 67 -4.43 -14.70 -10.47
CA LYS A 67 -3.69 -13.74 -9.64
C LYS A 67 -2.22 -14.13 -9.48
N ARG A 68 -1.89 -15.43 -9.35
CA ARG A 68 -0.50 -15.90 -9.29
C ARG A 68 0.21 -15.72 -10.64
N ARG A 69 -0.45 -16.05 -11.76
CA ARG A 69 0.10 -15.86 -13.12
C ARG A 69 0.39 -14.40 -13.41
N ILE A 70 -0.55 -13.50 -13.08
CA ILE A 70 -0.40 -12.04 -13.21
C ILE A 70 0.82 -11.57 -12.41
N ARG A 71 0.93 -11.94 -11.13
CA ARG A 71 2.05 -11.54 -10.28
C ARG A 71 3.40 -12.06 -10.80
N ARG A 72 3.47 -13.32 -11.20
CA ARG A 72 4.69 -13.91 -11.76
C ARG A 72 5.12 -13.19 -13.04
N PHE A 73 4.19 -12.94 -13.94
CA PHE A 73 4.47 -12.25 -15.19
C PHE A 73 4.94 -10.81 -14.95
N ALA A 74 4.28 -10.08 -14.04
CA ALA A 74 4.66 -8.73 -13.66
C ALA A 74 6.02 -8.63 -12.98
N SER A 75 6.43 -9.67 -12.24
CA SER A 75 7.73 -9.71 -11.57
C SER A 75 8.88 -9.91 -12.55
N ASN A 76 8.65 -10.69 -13.61
CA ASN A 76 9.68 -11.10 -14.56
C ASN A 76 9.73 -10.24 -15.83
N SER A 77 8.82 -9.26 -15.99
CA SER A 77 8.72 -8.46 -17.21
C SER A 77 8.37 -7.00 -16.93
N THR A 78 8.74 -6.12 -17.86
CA THR A 78 8.35 -4.69 -17.87
C THR A 78 7.14 -4.42 -18.76
N ALA A 79 6.36 -5.46 -19.06
CA ALA A 79 5.24 -5.39 -19.99
C ALA A 79 4.11 -4.50 -19.47
N SER A 80 3.43 -3.83 -20.39
CA SER A 80 2.22 -3.07 -20.09
C SER A 80 1.05 -3.97 -19.69
N LEU A 81 0.04 -3.41 -19.02
CA LEU A 81 -1.18 -4.14 -18.66
C LEU A 81 -1.92 -4.72 -19.89
N ALA A 82 -1.82 -4.04 -21.04
CA ALA A 82 -2.43 -4.51 -22.29
C ALA A 82 -1.69 -5.74 -22.83
N GLN A 83 -0.35 -5.68 -22.84
CA GLN A 83 0.49 -6.82 -23.24
C GLN A 83 0.29 -8.00 -22.30
N MET A 84 0.30 -7.77 -20.99
CA MET A 84 0.04 -8.82 -20.00
C MET A 84 -1.33 -9.47 -20.17
N LYS A 85 -2.37 -8.68 -20.49
CA LYS A 85 -3.70 -9.21 -20.79
C LYS A 85 -3.67 -10.13 -22.02
N ALA A 86 -3.01 -9.71 -23.09
CA ALA A 86 -2.90 -10.47 -24.33
C ALA A 86 -2.10 -11.77 -24.10
N GLU A 87 -0.93 -11.66 -23.47
CA GLU A 87 -0.02 -12.79 -23.21
C GLU A 87 -0.67 -13.85 -22.32
N LEU A 88 -1.34 -13.42 -21.24
CA LEU A 88 -2.02 -14.34 -20.33
C LEU A 88 -3.39 -14.78 -20.85
N SER A 89 -3.84 -14.24 -22.00
CA SER A 89 -5.14 -14.50 -22.63
C SER A 89 -6.32 -14.36 -21.64
N LEU A 90 -6.27 -13.33 -20.79
CA LEU A 90 -7.27 -13.14 -19.73
C LEU A 90 -8.50 -12.40 -20.24
N GLY A 91 -9.68 -12.99 -20.02
CA GLY A 91 -11.00 -12.40 -20.33
C GLY A 91 -11.42 -11.23 -19.42
N VAL A 92 -10.49 -10.49 -18.81
CA VAL A 92 -10.77 -9.43 -17.85
C VAL A 92 -10.39 -8.04 -18.37
N SER A 93 -10.83 -6.99 -17.68
CA SER A 93 -10.40 -5.63 -17.99
C SER A 93 -8.95 -5.38 -17.57
N ARG A 94 -8.26 -4.45 -18.25
CA ARG A 94 -6.91 -3.99 -17.84
C ARG A 94 -6.88 -3.49 -16.40
N MET A 95 -7.97 -2.85 -15.96
CA MET A 95 -8.08 -2.30 -14.62
C MET A 95 -8.23 -3.39 -13.55
N THR A 96 -8.86 -4.51 -13.88
CA THR A 96 -8.94 -5.68 -12.99
C THR A 96 -7.55 -6.25 -12.73
N ILE A 97 -6.72 -6.36 -13.76
CA ILE A 97 -5.31 -6.78 -13.64
C ILE A 97 -4.53 -5.79 -12.76
N TRP A 98 -4.68 -4.49 -13.01
CA TRP A 98 -4.01 -3.46 -12.21
C TRP A 98 -4.40 -3.51 -10.73
N ARG A 99 -5.69 -3.66 -10.42
CA ARG A 99 -6.17 -3.81 -9.03
C ARG A 99 -5.56 -5.03 -8.36
N SER A 100 -5.46 -6.16 -9.08
CA SER A 100 -4.81 -7.37 -8.57
C SER A 100 -3.32 -7.20 -8.32
N LEU A 101 -2.62 -6.34 -9.08
CA LEU A 101 -1.22 -6.02 -8.83
C LEU A 101 -1.06 -5.05 -7.67
N LYS A 102 -1.92 -4.04 -7.57
CA LYS A 102 -1.92 -3.07 -6.48
C LYS A 102 -2.22 -3.71 -5.11
N GLU A 103 -2.97 -4.81 -5.09
CA GLU A 103 -3.21 -5.63 -3.90
C GLU A 103 -1.92 -6.28 -3.36
N SER A 104 -0.88 -6.44 -4.18
CA SER A 104 0.39 -7.04 -3.72
C SER A 104 1.33 -6.01 -3.12
N GLU A 105 1.82 -6.27 -1.92
CA GLU A 105 2.77 -5.41 -1.20
C GLU A 105 4.18 -5.41 -1.83
N ASN A 106 4.52 -6.50 -2.52
CA ASN A 106 5.86 -6.75 -3.05
C ASN A 106 6.14 -6.10 -4.41
N LEU A 107 5.10 -5.72 -5.16
CA LEU A 107 5.26 -5.17 -6.51
C LEU A 107 4.86 -3.70 -6.53
N ARG A 108 5.86 -2.84 -6.67
CA ARG A 108 5.66 -1.40 -6.85
C ARG A 108 5.96 -1.02 -8.29
N ARG A 109 5.04 -0.27 -8.89
CA ARG A 109 5.28 0.32 -10.20
C ARG A 109 6.12 1.57 -10.02
N GLU A 110 7.35 1.51 -10.48
CA GLU A 110 8.24 2.67 -10.53
C GLU A 110 8.68 2.95 -11.96
N LYS A 111 9.06 4.20 -12.21
CA LYS A 111 9.69 4.59 -13.47
C LYS A 111 11.19 4.49 -13.29
N MET A 112 11.85 3.75 -14.17
CA MET A 112 13.32 3.72 -14.21
C MET A 112 13.85 5.14 -14.43
N GLN A 113 14.81 5.57 -13.61
CA GLN A 113 15.48 6.85 -13.86
C GLN A 113 16.25 6.79 -15.18
N LYS A 114 16.21 7.89 -15.94
CA LYS A 114 16.90 7.95 -17.22
C LYS A 114 18.41 7.98 -16.97
N ALA A 115 19.11 6.97 -17.47
CA ALA A 115 20.57 6.96 -17.54
C ALA A 115 21.04 7.35 -18.95
N LEU A 116 22.25 7.90 -19.06
CA LEU A 116 22.87 8.16 -20.36
C LEU A 116 23.01 6.85 -21.14
N ARG A 117 22.72 6.90 -22.45
CA ARG A 117 22.77 5.71 -23.31
C ARG A 117 24.21 5.22 -23.45
N LEU A 118 24.46 3.96 -23.08
CA LEU A 118 25.74 3.30 -23.32
C LEU A 118 25.82 2.81 -24.77
N ASN A 119 26.63 3.47 -25.57
CA ASN A 119 27.04 2.98 -26.90
C ASN A 119 27.87 1.70 -26.79
N ALA A 120 27.95 0.93 -27.88
CA ALA A 120 28.70 -0.33 -27.91
C ALA A 120 30.17 -0.14 -27.51
N GLN A 121 30.81 0.91 -28.02
CA GLN A 121 32.18 1.28 -27.66
C GLN A 121 32.34 1.56 -26.16
N HIS A 122 31.42 2.32 -25.55
CA HIS A 122 31.45 2.57 -24.10
C HIS A 122 31.36 1.27 -23.29
N ARG A 123 30.51 0.31 -23.72
CA ARG A 123 30.38 -0.99 -23.04
C ARG A 123 31.68 -1.77 -23.10
N GLN A 124 32.32 -1.80 -24.28
CA GLN A 124 33.59 -2.51 -24.46
C GLN A 124 34.72 -1.88 -23.65
N MET A 125 34.86 -0.55 -23.66
CA MET A 125 35.88 0.15 -22.87
C MET A 125 35.67 -0.03 -21.38
N ARG A 126 34.42 0.08 -20.89
CA ARG A 126 34.09 -0.18 -19.47
C ARG A 126 34.40 -1.62 -19.07
N LEU A 127 34.07 -2.59 -19.93
CA LEU A 127 34.36 -4.00 -19.66
C LEU A 127 35.86 -4.29 -19.67
N ALA A 128 36.61 -3.70 -20.60
CA ALA A 128 38.07 -3.80 -20.65
C ALA A 128 38.71 -3.17 -19.41
N PHE A 129 38.26 -1.97 -19.01
CA PHE A 129 38.69 -1.33 -17.78
C PHE A 129 38.44 -2.23 -16.56
N ALA A 130 37.23 -2.79 -16.43
CA ALA A 130 36.91 -3.69 -15.32
C ALA A 130 37.81 -4.92 -15.30
N ARG A 131 38.03 -5.58 -16.45
CA ARG A 131 38.92 -6.75 -16.57
C ARG A 131 40.36 -6.41 -16.20
N ASN A 132 40.88 -5.30 -16.74
CA ASN A 132 42.26 -4.88 -16.50
C ASN A 132 42.50 -4.47 -15.04
N ASN A 133 41.46 -4.03 -14.34
CA ASN A 133 41.56 -3.61 -12.94
C ASN A 133 40.96 -4.61 -11.93
N MET A 134 40.71 -5.87 -12.33
CA MET A 134 40.20 -6.89 -11.41
C MET A 134 41.16 -7.18 -10.25
N THR A 135 42.47 -7.07 -10.48
CA THR A 135 43.53 -7.34 -9.51
C THR A 135 44.11 -6.07 -8.89
N THR A 136 43.57 -4.90 -9.21
CA THR A 136 44.08 -3.61 -8.71
C THR A 136 43.86 -3.52 -7.20
N ARG A 137 44.90 -3.09 -6.47
CA ARG A 137 44.81 -2.77 -5.04
C ARG A 137 44.17 -1.39 -4.84
N TRP A 138 42.84 -1.37 -4.75
CA TRP A 138 42.06 -0.13 -4.66
C TRP A 138 42.34 0.72 -3.40
N GLU A 139 42.94 0.14 -2.36
CA GLU A 139 43.34 0.82 -1.12
C GLU A 139 44.40 1.91 -1.36
N GLU A 140 45.23 1.77 -2.39
CA GLU A 140 46.29 2.72 -2.73
C GLU A 140 45.80 3.83 -3.68
N VAL A 141 44.55 3.76 -4.14
CA VAL A 141 43.99 4.66 -5.17
C VAL A 141 43.08 5.70 -4.52
N ILE A 142 43.44 6.98 -4.67
CA ILE A 142 42.59 8.10 -4.25
C ILE A 142 41.70 8.52 -5.42
N PHE A 143 40.39 8.51 -5.21
CA PHE A 143 39.42 8.99 -6.19
C PHE A 143 38.99 10.43 -5.88
N SER A 144 39.01 11.30 -6.89
CA SER A 144 38.46 12.66 -6.84
C SER A 144 37.48 12.86 -7.99
N ASP A 145 36.32 13.43 -7.71
CA ASP A 145 35.33 13.85 -8.71
C ASP A 145 34.81 15.24 -8.35
N GLU A 146 34.51 16.04 -9.37
CA GLU A 146 33.97 17.38 -9.19
C GLU A 146 32.44 17.32 -9.13
N LYS A 147 31.87 17.69 -7.99
CA LYS A 147 30.43 17.85 -7.83
C LYS A 147 30.08 19.30 -7.56
N SER A 148 29.27 19.90 -8.43
CA SER A 148 28.74 21.24 -8.19
C SER A 148 27.79 21.23 -6.98
N SER A 149 28.04 22.13 -6.03
CA SER A 149 27.14 22.39 -4.90
C SER A 149 26.32 23.65 -5.17
N THR A 150 25.07 23.48 -5.58
CA THR A 150 24.15 24.62 -5.75
C THR A 150 23.61 25.04 -4.38
N TYR A 151 24.25 25.99 -3.72
CA TYR A 151 23.70 26.68 -2.55
C TYR A 151 22.86 27.87 -3.03
N MET A 152 21.53 27.78 -2.94
CA MET A 152 20.64 28.92 -3.15
C MET A 152 20.47 29.64 -1.81
N ALA A 153 21.22 30.71 -1.60
CA ALA A 153 21.02 31.61 -0.46
C ALA A 153 19.66 32.30 -0.62
N GLN A 154 18.66 31.90 0.18
CA GLN A 154 17.49 32.75 0.42
C GLN A 154 17.92 33.82 1.41
N THR A 155 18.46 34.93 0.89
CA THR A 155 18.61 36.14 1.69
C THR A 155 17.24 36.79 1.83
N ALA A 156 16.58 36.58 2.97
CA ALA A 156 15.56 37.50 3.42
C ALA A 156 16.28 38.80 3.81
N THR A 157 16.13 39.84 3.01
CA THR A 157 16.56 41.19 3.39
C THR A 157 15.49 41.78 4.31
N ASP A 158 15.79 41.87 5.60
CA ASP A 158 15.00 42.68 6.52
C ASP A 158 15.24 44.18 6.23
N ALA A 159 14.23 45.01 6.45
CA ALA A 159 14.16 46.42 6.06
C ALA A 159 15.18 47.37 6.73
N THR A 160 16.17 46.83 7.43
CA THR A 160 17.25 47.55 8.13
C THR A 160 18.64 47.22 7.62
N GLY A 161 18.79 46.38 6.59
CA GLY A 161 20.06 46.20 5.88
C GLY A 161 21.17 45.47 6.67
N GLU A 162 20.83 44.71 7.72
CA GLU A 162 21.78 43.87 8.44
C GLU A 162 21.67 42.39 8.02
N ILE A 163 22.80 41.79 7.65
CA ILE A 163 22.90 40.36 7.33
C ILE A 163 22.88 39.57 8.64
N CYS A 164 21.69 39.16 9.09
CA CYS A 164 21.54 38.28 10.25
C CYS A 164 21.87 36.82 9.86
N GLY A 165 23.15 36.47 9.94
CA GLY A 165 23.63 35.09 9.77
C GLY A 165 23.19 34.21 10.95
N LYS A 166 22.02 33.57 10.84
CA LYS A 166 21.66 32.40 11.67
C LYS A 166 21.39 31.18 10.78
N ILE A 167 22.32 30.23 10.89
CA ILE A 167 22.47 28.97 10.16
C ILE A 167 21.48 27.92 10.69
N PRO A 168 20.86 27.05 9.87
CA PRO A 168 20.33 25.79 10.37
C PRO A 168 21.36 24.67 10.14
N LEU A 169 22.03 24.26 11.23
CA LEU A 169 22.76 23.00 11.30
C LEU A 169 21.77 21.85 11.03
N SER A 170 21.77 21.34 9.81
CA SER A 170 21.18 20.04 9.49
C SER A 170 21.95 18.98 10.28
N SER A 171 21.38 18.55 11.40
CA SER A 171 21.86 17.43 12.23
C SER A 171 22.05 16.17 11.39
N GLN A 172 23.29 15.88 10.99
CA GLN A 172 23.67 14.53 10.58
C GLN A 172 23.88 13.71 11.84
N ARG A 173 22.95 12.80 12.10
CA ARG A 173 23.09 11.71 13.08
C ARG A 173 24.31 10.88 12.70
N VAL A 174 25.42 11.05 13.41
CA VAL A 174 26.52 10.10 13.42
C VAL A 174 26.15 9.04 14.46
N THR A 175 25.79 7.84 14.01
CA THR A 175 25.77 6.66 14.89
C THR A 175 27.21 6.11 14.92
N LEU A 176 27.96 6.43 15.97
CA LEU A 176 29.15 5.66 16.32
C LEU A 176 28.70 4.43 17.12
N VAL A 177 28.97 3.25 16.56
CA VAL A 177 28.99 1.98 17.28
C VAL A 177 30.33 1.95 18.01
N GLU A 178 30.29 1.93 19.34
CA GLU A 178 31.43 1.56 20.17
C GLU A 178 31.59 0.04 20.10
N ASP A 179 32.72 -0.43 19.59
CA ASP A 179 33.23 -1.77 19.87
C ASP A 179 34.67 -1.65 20.40
N ARG A 180 34.93 -2.54 21.36
CA ARG A 180 35.96 -2.56 22.41
C ARG A 180 37.41 -2.63 21.93
#